data_AF-A0A2V6ABA4-F1
#
_entry.id   AF-A0A2V6ABA4-F1
#
_cell.length_a   1.000
_cell.length_b   1.000
_cell.length_c   1.000
_cell.angle_alpha   90.00
_cell.angle_beta   90.00
_cell.angle_gamma   90.00
#
_symmetry.space_group_name_H-M   'P 1'
#
loop_
_entity.id
_entity.type
_entity.pdbx_description
1 polymer ?
#
loop_
_entity_poly.entity_id
_entity_poly.type
_entity_poly.pdbx_seq_one_letter_code
_entity_poly.pdbx_strand_id
1 'polypeptide(L)'
;EIFRVLKKGGRAVISDIVSDEEVPEEMQQEPELWSGCISGAFIEEGLLAAFERAGFYGIQILKRDLDPWRTVQGIEFRSVTLEAFKGKQGECFERNQAVIYSGPFKEVLDDDNHRMERGKRYAVCDKTYNLYKKAPYREFFELVDPLVDVPLAEAKPFDCSRTALRHPKETKGQDYNATTEPNSKCCDGGGCY
;
A
#
# COMPACT_ATOMS: atom_id res chain seq x y z
N GLU A 1 -16.35 -9.94 -6.45
CA GLU A 1 -16.61 -11.20 -5.70
C GLU A 1 -15.42 -11.63 -4.82
N ILE A 2 -14.19 -11.71 -5.33
CA ILE A 2 -12.98 -12.10 -4.57
C ILE A 2 -12.86 -11.35 -3.23
N PHE A 3 -13.01 -10.03 -3.25
CA PHE A 3 -12.93 -9.20 -2.04
C PHE A 3 -13.92 -9.61 -0.96
N ARG A 4 -15.15 -10.01 -1.34
CA ARG A 4 -16.22 -10.37 -0.41
C ARG A 4 -15.87 -11.66 0.34
N VAL A 5 -15.38 -12.67 -0.37
CA VAL A 5 -15.07 -14.01 0.17
C VAL A 5 -13.76 -14.06 0.96
N LEU A 6 -12.81 -13.17 0.64
CA LEU A 6 -11.52 -13.12 1.32
C LEU A 6 -11.68 -12.68 2.78
N LYS A 7 -11.00 -13.36 3.71
CA LYS A 7 -10.96 -12.96 5.13
C LYS A 7 -10.18 -11.65 5.30
N LYS A 8 -10.45 -10.89 6.36
CA LYS A 8 -9.63 -9.73 6.74
C LYS A 8 -8.20 -10.20 7.05
N GLY A 9 -7.20 -9.54 6.48
CA GLY A 9 -5.80 -9.96 6.47
C GLY A 9 -5.43 -10.92 5.33
N GLY A 10 -6.40 -11.33 4.50
CA GLY A 10 -6.15 -12.19 3.36
C GLY A 10 -5.48 -11.46 2.19
N ARG A 11 -4.91 -12.26 1.29
CA ARG A 11 -4.17 -11.81 0.10
C ARG A 11 -4.76 -12.46 -1.15
N ALA A 12 -4.90 -11.69 -2.21
CA ALA A 12 -5.26 -12.16 -3.55
C ALA A 12 -4.02 -12.10 -4.43
N VAL A 13 -3.73 -13.19 -5.14
CA VAL A 13 -2.69 -13.25 -6.17
C VAL A 13 -3.34 -13.80 -7.43
N ILE A 14 -3.42 -12.98 -8.48
CA ILE A 14 -4.15 -13.31 -9.72
C ILE A 14 -3.20 -13.12 -10.89
N SER A 15 -3.14 -14.11 -11.78
CA SER A 15 -2.50 -13.99 -13.08
C SER A 15 -3.59 -13.93 -14.14
N ASP A 16 -3.57 -12.88 -14.96
CA ASP A 16 -4.58 -12.65 -15.99
C ASP A 16 -3.93 -12.16 -17.29
N ILE A 17 -4.71 -12.14 -18.37
CA ILE A 17 -4.34 -11.52 -19.63
C ILE A 17 -4.85 -10.08 -19.64
N VAL A 18 -3.95 -9.15 -19.95
CA VAL A 18 -4.25 -7.73 -20.14
C VAL A 18 -3.91 -7.29 -21.55
N SER A 19 -4.58 -6.24 -22.01
CA SER A 19 -4.24 -5.52 -23.24
C SER A 19 -3.47 -4.22 -22.92
N ASP A 20 -2.70 -3.74 -23.89
CA ASP A 20 -2.08 -2.41 -23.84
C ASP A 20 -3.01 -1.28 -24.30
N GLU A 21 -4.06 -1.62 -25.06
CA GLU A 21 -5.11 -0.70 -25.52
C GLU A 21 -6.51 -1.25 -25.23
N GLU A 22 -7.53 -0.40 -25.31
CA GLU A 22 -8.92 -0.82 -25.16
C GLU A 22 -9.33 -1.77 -26.31
N VAL A 23 -9.95 -2.90 -25.98
CA VAL A 23 -10.40 -3.87 -26.98
C VAL A 23 -11.69 -3.37 -27.64
N PRO A 24 -11.72 -3.10 -28.95
CA PRO A 24 -12.91 -2.61 -29.65
C PRO A 24 -14.08 -3.56 -29.54
N GLU A 25 -15.31 -3.03 -29.48
CA GLU A 25 -16.54 -3.81 -29.31
C GLU A 25 -16.69 -4.91 -30.39
N GLU A 26 -16.26 -4.64 -31.61
CA GLU A 26 -16.24 -5.59 -32.73
C GLU A 26 -15.44 -6.86 -32.38
N MET A 27 -14.25 -6.69 -31.79
CA MET A 27 -13.41 -7.81 -31.32
C MET A 27 -14.01 -8.52 -30.10
N GLN A 28 -14.79 -7.81 -29.27
CA GLN A 28 -15.44 -8.42 -28.11
C GLN A 28 -16.56 -9.38 -28.52
N GLN A 29 -17.21 -9.11 -29.66
CA GLN A 29 -18.30 -9.90 -30.21
C GLN A 29 -17.82 -11.09 -31.06
N GLU A 30 -16.52 -11.20 -31.34
CA GLU A 30 -15.94 -12.33 -32.09
C GLU A 30 -15.82 -13.60 -31.22
N PRO A 31 -16.51 -14.71 -31.55
CA PRO A 31 -16.53 -15.91 -30.71
C PRO A 31 -15.16 -16.58 -30.52
N GLU A 32 -14.28 -16.50 -31.52
CA GLU A 32 -12.93 -17.08 -31.44
C GLU A 32 -12.03 -16.31 -30.47
N LEU A 33 -12.13 -14.96 -30.44
CA LEU A 33 -11.40 -14.11 -29.50
C LEU A 33 -11.94 -14.24 -28.08
N TRP A 34 -13.24 -14.51 -27.95
CA TRP A 34 -13.87 -14.77 -26.64
C TRP A 34 -13.26 -15.98 -25.93
N SER A 35 -13.06 -17.08 -26.65
CA SER A 35 -12.47 -18.29 -26.08
C SER A 35 -10.99 -18.15 -25.66
N GLY A 36 -10.30 -17.12 -26.19
CA GLY A 36 -8.88 -16.85 -25.93
C GLY A 36 -8.59 -15.88 -24.79
N CYS A 37 -9.61 -15.46 -24.01
CA CYS A 37 -9.49 -14.43 -22.97
C CYS A 37 -9.10 -13.03 -23.50
N ILE A 38 -9.44 -12.72 -24.75
CA ILE A 38 -9.05 -11.48 -25.44
C ILE A 38 -10.17 -10.45 -25.37
N SER A 39 -11.41 -10.86 -25.66
CA SER A 39 -12.59 -10.00 -25.71
C SER A 39 -12.89 -9.27 -24.39
N GLY A 40 -12.60 -9.90 -23.25
CA GLY A 40 -12.85 -9.35 -21.92
C GLY A 40 -11.58 -8.89 -21.20
N ALA A 41 -10.45 -8.81 -21.90
CA ALA A 41 -9.20 -8.41 -21.30
C ALA A 41 -9.31 -6.97 -20.78
N PHE A 42 -8.90 -6.75 -19.53
CA PHE A 42 -8.71 -5.40 -19.03
C PHE A 42 -7.49 -4.77 -19.70
N ILE A 43 -7.56 -3.46 -19.95
CA ILE A 43 -6.34 -2.66 -20.09
C ILE A 43 -5.51 -2.81 -18.80
N GLU A 44 -4.18 -2.81 -18.91
CA GLU A 44 -3.29 -3.07 -17.77
C GLU A 44 -3.63 -2.21 -16.53
N GLU A 45 -3.82 -0.90 -16.70
CA GLU A 45 -4.23 0.01 -15.63
C GLU A 45 -5.64 -0.28 -15.09
N GLY A 46 -6.53 -0.78 -15.93
CA GLY A 46 -7.92 -1.10 -15.61
C GLY A 46 -8.02 -2.27 -14.64
N LEU A 47 -7.10 -3.23 -14.74
CA LEU A 47 -6.98 -4.34 -13.81
C LEU A 47 -6.60 -3.85 -12.41
N LEU A 48 -5.57 -2.99 -12.29
CA LEU A 48 -5.17 -2.41 -10.99
C LEU A 48 -6.31 -1.56 -10.40
N ALA A 49 -6.93 -0.72 -11.22
CA ALA A 49 -8.05 0.13 -10.80
C ALA A 49 -9.26 -0.69 -10.35
N ALA A 50 -9.49 -1.88 -10.92
CA ALA A 50 -10.55 -2.78 -10.45
C ALA A 50 -10.30 -3.31 -9.03
N PHE A 51 -9.04 -3.61 -8.68
CA PHE A 51 -8.66 -4.01 -7.33
C PHE A 51 -8.77 -2.85 -6.33
N GLU A 52 -8.34 -1.66 -6.74
CA GLU A 52 -8.48 -0.45 -5.92
C GLU A 52 -9.95 -0.16 -5.62
N ARG A 53 -10.81 -0.12 -6.65
CA ARG A 53 -12.27 0.08 -6.50
C ARG A 53 -12.93 -0.99 -5.64
N ALA A 54 -12.44 -2.22 -5.69
CA ALA A 54 -12.95 -3.31 -4.84
C ALA A 54 -12.57 -3.14 -3.36
N GLY A 55 -11.66 -2.23 -3.02
CA GLY A 55 -11.24 -1.91 -1.66
C GLY A 55 -10.00 -2.66 -1.17
N PHE A 56 -9.24 -3.25 -2.08
CA PHE A 56 -7.93 -3.81 -1.75
C PHE A 56 -6.90 -2.70 -1.45
N TYR A 57 -5.80 -3.08 -0.81
CA TYR A 57 -4.64 -2.23 -0.57
C TYR A 57 -3.35 -2.98 -0.92
N GLY A 58 -2.24 -2.26 -1.04
CA GLY A 58 -0.92 -2.85 -1.28
C GLY A 58 -0.88 -3.56 -2.62
N ILE A 59 -1.51 -2.94 -3.63
CA ILE A 59 -1.65 -3.51 -4.97
C ILE A 59 -0.29 -3.44 -5.67
N GLN A 60 0.23 -4.57 -6.12
CA GLN A 60 1.54 -4.68 -6.76
C GLN A 60 1.49 -5.58 -7.99
N ILE A 61 2.24 -5.21 -9.02
CA ILE A 61 2.55 -6.12 -10.14
C ILE A 61 3.74 -6.99 -9.71
N LEU A 62 3.51 -8.28 -9.55
CA LEU A 62 4.56 -9.26 -9.23
C LEU A 62 5.31 -9.74 -10.47
N LYS A 63 4.57 -9.85 -11.59
CA LYS A 63 5.12 -10.29 -12.87
C LYS A 63 4.37 -9.60 -13.99
N ARG A 64 5.10 -9.19 -15.02
CA ARG A 64 4.58 -8.73 -16.29
C ARG A 64 5.45 -9.32 -17.38
N ASP A 65 4.86 -10.09 -18.28
CA ASP A 65 5.60 -10.63 -19.40
C ASP A 65 6.04 -9.49 -20.33
N LEU A 66 7.29 -9.53 -20.79
CA LEU A 66 7.86 -8.50 -21.66
C LEU A 66 7.25 -8.60 -23.06
N ASP A 67 7.30 -9.80 -23.64
CA ASP A 67 6.75 -10.08 -24.96
C ASP A 67 5.26 -10.42 -24.85
N PRO A 68 4.40 -9.90 -25.74
CA PRO A 68 3.02 -10.34 -25.80
C PRO A 68 2.95 -11.80 -26.26
N TRP A 69 2.03 -12.56 -25.68
CA TRP A 69 1.77 -13.92 -26.14
C TRP A 69 0.96 -13.92 -27.43
N ARG A 70 0.23 -12.83 -27.71
CA ARG A 70 -0.56 -12.63 -28.92
C ARG A 70 -0.77 -11.16 -29.22
N THR A 71 -0.77 -10.81 -30.50
CA THR A 71 -1.15 -9.48 -31.00
C THR A 71 -2.30 -9.63 -31.99
N VAL A 72 -3.35 -8.83 -31.85
CA VAL A 72 -4.52 -8.87 -32.75
C VAL A 72 -4.85 -7.45 -33.17
N GLN A 73 -4.84 -7.19 -34.49
CA GLN A 73 -5.09 -5.86 -35.06
C GLN A 73 -4.19 -4.75 -34.47
N GLY A 74 -2.98 -5.11 -34.02
CA GLY A 74 -2.03 -4.18 -33.39
C GLY A 74 -2.09 -4.16 -31.86
N ILE A 75 -3.16 -4.67 -31.25
CA ILE A 75 -3.32 -4.70 -29.79
C ILE A 75 -2.53 -5.87 -29.21
N GLU A 76 -1.67 -5.58 -28.23
CA GLU A 76 -0.80 -6.56 -27.59
C GLU A 76 -1.45 -7.14 -26.33
N PHE A 77 -1.53 -8.46 -26.28
CA PHE A 77 -2.04 -9.20 -25.13
C PHE A 77 -0.89 -9.90 -24.41
N ARG A 78 -0.75 -9.63 -23.11
CA ARG A 78 0.33 -10.17 -22.27
C ARG A 78 -0.19 -10.63 -20.91
N SER A 79 0.57 -11.50 -20.25
CA SER A 79 0.21 -11.93 -18.90
C SER A 79 0.76 -10.97 -17.84
N VAL A 80 -0.10 -10.63 -16.88
CA VAL A 80 0.25 -9.87 -15.68
C VAL A 80 -0.19 -10.66 -14.45
N THR A 81 0.73 -10.82 -13.50
CA THR A 81 0.43 -11.33 -12.17
C THR A 81 0.44 -10.18 -11.18
N LEU A 82 -0.69 -9.96 -10.51
CA LEU A 82 -0.84 -8.95 -9.47
C LEU A 82 -1.02 -9.58 -8.09
N GLU A 83 -0.66 -8.83 -7.06
CA GLU A 83 -0.93 -9.12 -5.67
C GLU A 83 -1.66 -7.95 -5.02
N ALA A 84 -2.61 -8.26 -4.13
CA ALA A 84 -3.36 -7.26 -3.39
C ALA A 84 -3.89 -7.82 -2.06
N PHE A 85 -4.13 -6.94 -1.08
CA PHE A 85 -4.48 -7.34 0.29
C PHE A 85 -5.82 -6.78 0.76
N LYS A 86 -6.52 -7.52 1.62
CA LYS A 86 -7.75 -7.06 2.30
C LYS A 86 -7.46 -6.86 3.78
N GLY A 87 -7.84 -5.72 4.34
CA GLY A 87 -7.50 -5.44 5.75
C GLY A 87 -7.74 -4.02 6.21
N LYS A 88 -7.80 -3.06 5.29
CA LYS A 88 -8.00 -1.64 5.59
C LYS A 88 -9.42 -1.23 6.00
N GLN A 89 -10.36 -2.17 6.07
CA GLN A 89 -11.74 -1.89 6.49
C GLN A 89 -11.86 -1.78 8.02
N GLY A 90 -12.79 -0.94 8.47
CA GLY A 90 -13.11 -0.74 9.90
C GLY A 90 -12.65 0.61 10.45
N GLU A 91 -12.92 0.82 11.73
CA GLU A 91 -12.74 2.09 12.44
C GLU A 91 -11.26 2.49 12.58
N CYS A 92 -11.05 3.80 12.64
CA CYS A 92 -9.74 4.42 12.86
C CYS A 92 -9.67 4.90 14.32
N PHE A 93 -8.66 4.42 15.07
CA PHE A 93 -8.45 4.81 16.46
C PHE A 93 -7.10 5.50 16.66
N GLU A 94 -7.07 6.50 17.52
CA GLU A 94 -5.90 7.29 17.90
C GLU A 94 -5.18 6.62 19.08
N ARG A 95 -3.94 6.19 18.83
CA ARG A 95 -3.07 5.55 19.82
C ARG A 95 -1.73 6.27 20.02
N ASN A 96 -1.63 7.52 19.57
CA ASN A 96 -0.42 8.33 19.55
C ASN A 96 0.74 7.70 18.77
N GLN A 97 0.42 6.80 17.83
CA GLN A 97 1.38 6.17 16.95
C GLN A 97 1.75 7.10 15.80
N ALA A 98 2.95 6.89 15.25
CA ALA A 98 3.40 7.59 14.08
C ALA A 98 4.25 6.72 13.17
N VAL A 99 4.35 7.15 11.92
CA VAL A 99 5.22 6.54 10.92
C VAL A 99 6.07 7.61 10.24
N ILE A 100 7.23 7.21 9.75
CA ILE A 100 8.10 8.04 8.94
C ILE A 100 8.33 7.29 7.64
N TYR A 101 7.93 7.89 6.51
CA TYR A 101 8.24 7.34 5.20
C TYR A 101 9.74 7.48 4.93
N SER A 102 10.40 6.36 4.62
CA SER A 102 11.86 6.29 4.47
C SER A 102 12.35 6.76 3.09
N GLY A 103 11.50 6.70 2.06
CA GLY A 103 11.90 6.94 0.66
C GLY A 103 11.80 5.65 -0.18
N PRO A 104 12.29 5.66 -1.42
CA PRO A 104 13.22 6.63 -2.02
C PRO A 104 12.56 7.88 -2.61
N PHE A 105 11.27 7.83 -2.96
CA PHE A 105 10.56 8.94 -3.61
C PHE A 105 10.44 10.15 -2.68
N LYS A 106 10.25 11.35 -3.25
CA LYS A 106 10.06 12.59 -2.47
C LYS A 106 8.87 12.46 -1.51
N GLU A 107 7.82 11.81 -1.99
CA GLU A 107 6.58 11.54 -1.27
C GLU A 107 5.88 10.33 -1.86
N VAL A 108 4.93 9.78 -1.10
CA VAL A 108 4.03 8.70 -1.51
C VAL A 108 2.58 9.06 -1.20
N LEU A 109 1.68 8.44 -1.92
CA LEU A 109 0.25 8.41 -1.64
C LEU A 109 -0.14 6.95 -1.50
N ASP A 110 -0.71 6.56 -0.35
CA ASP A 110 -1.17 5.19 -0.17
C ASP A 110 -2.59 4.96 -0.72
N ASP A 111 -3.04 3.71 -0.69
CA ASP A 111 -4.37 3.31 -1.20
C ASP A 111 -5.55 3.93 -0.41
N ASP A 112 -5.30 4.67 0.67
CA ASP A 112 -6.29 5.38 1.48
C ASP A 112 -6.15 6.91 1.40
N ASN A 113 -5.36 7.41 0.43
CA ASN A 113 -5.07 8.82 0.19
C ASN A 113 -4.24 9.53 1.26
N HIS A 114 -3.48 8.78 2.08
CA HIS A 114 -2.52 9.37 3.00
C HIS A 114 -1.26 9.81 2.25
N ARG A 115 -1.02 11.12 2.18
CA ARG A 115 0.09 11.72 1.43
C ARG A 115 1.27 12.04 2.34
N MET A 116 2.39 11.33 2.17
CA MET A 116 3.51 11.41 3.09
C MET A 116 4.83 11.74 2.39
N GLU A 117 5.49 12.81 2.82
CA GLU A 117 6.84 13.17 2.39
C GLU A 117 7.90 12.41 3.21
N ARG A 118 8.99 12.04 2.56
CA ARG A 118 10.06 11.27 3.23
C ARG A 118 10.67 12.04 4.41
N GLY A 119 11.00 11.31 5.47
CA GLY A 119 11.68 11.85 6.66
C GLY A 119 10.79 12.67 7.61
N LYS A 120 9.51 12.89 7.29
CA LYS A 120 8.56 13.54 8.20
C LYS A 120 7.80 12.52 9.03
N ARG A 121 7.45 12.89 10.26
CA ARG A 121 6.69 12.04 11.18
C ARG A 121 5.20 12.30 11.03
N TYR A 122 4.47 11.32 10.52
CA TYR A 122 3.03 11.39 10.30
C TYR A 122 2.25 10.65 11.37
N ALA A 123 1.17 11.28 11.83
CA ALA A 123 0.17 10.65 12.67
C ALA A 123 -0.64 9.65 11.82
N VAL A 124 -0.81 8.44 12.32
CA VAL A 124 -1.65 7.42 11.70
C VAL A 124 -2.52 6.76 12.75
N CYS A 125 -3.68 6.26 12.32
CA CYS A 125 -4.50 5.43 13.19
C CYS A 125 -3.87 4.05 13.42
N ASP A 126 -4.33 3.33 14.45
CA ASP A 126 -3.87 1.98 14.79
C ASP A 126 -3.96 1.00 13.61
N LYS A 127 -5.04 1.10 12.82
CA LYS A 127 -5.23 0.25 11.65
C LYS A 127 -4.11 0.46 10.62
N THR A 128 -3.89 1.70 10.15
CA THR A 128 -2.85 2.03 9.18
C THR A 128 -1.45 1.71 9.73
N TYR A 129 -1.21 1.99 11.00
CA TYR A 129 0.04 1.63 11.67
C TYR A 129 0.33 0.12 11.60
N ASN A 130 -0.68 -0.71 11.87
CA ASN A 130 -0.56 -2.17 11.78
C ASN A 130 -0.52 -2.71 10.34
N LEU A 131 -1.03 -1.97 9.36
CA LEU A 131 -0.84 -2.28 7.93
C LEU A 131 0.62 -2.04 7.53
N TYR A 132 1.18 -0.89 7.92
CA TYR A 132 2.58 -0.54 7.59
C TYR A 132 3.61 -1.42 8.32
N LYS A 133 3.21 -2.12 9.39
CA LYS A 133 4.02 -3.17 10.03
C LYS A 133 4.26 -4.41 9.17
N LYS A 134 3.52 -4.58 8.07
CA LYS A 134 3.49 -5.82 7.29
C LYS A 134 3.90 -5.56 5.84
N ALA A 135 4.25 -6.62 5.12
CA ALA A 135 4.38 -6.55 3.68
C ALA A 135 3.06 -6.07 3.03
N PRO A 136 3.13 -5.28 1.95
CA PRO A 136 4.33 -4.86 1.24
C PRO A 136 4.96 -3.57 1.76
N TYR A 137 4.41 -2.96 2.80
CA TYR A 137 4.80 -1.62 3.25
C TYR A 137 5.99 -1.58 4.20
N ARG A 138 6.25 -2.67 4.94
CA ARG A 138 7.21 -2.70 6.06
C ARG A 138 8.57 -2.10 5.74
N GLU A 139 9.06 -2.27 4.51
CA GLU A 139 10.39 -1.80 4.10
C GLU A 139 10.46 -0.29 3.84
N PHE A 140 9.31 0.37 3.69
CA PHE A 140 9.22 1.79 3.33
C PHE A 140 8.95 2.71 4.52
N PHE A 141 8.59 2.16 5.69
CA PHE A 141 8.19 2.95 6.85
C PHE A 141 8.97 2.59 8.10
N GLU A 142 9.54 3.62 8.73
CA GLU A 142 9.95 3.55 10.13
C GLU A 142 8.75 3.76 11.03
N LEU A 143 8.62 2.89 12.03
CA LEU A 143 7.50 2.86 12.95
C LEU A 143 7.92 3.54 14.26
N VAL A 144 7.08 4.45 14.75
CA VAL A 144 7.30 5.16 16.01
C VAL A 144 6.16 4.79 16.96
N ASP A 145 6.44 3.85 17.85
CA ASP A 145 5.54 3.54 18.96
C ASP A 145 5.51 4.71 19.98
N PRO A 146 4.36 4.95 20.64
CA PRO A 146 4.30 5.88 21.76
C PRO A 146 5.06 5.32 22.97
N LEU A 147 5.57 6.19 23.83
CA LEU A 147 6.23 5.81 25.08
C LEU A 147 5.25 5.16 26.05
N VAL A 148 4.02 5.66 26.07
CA VAL A 148 2.90 5.11 26.84
C VAL A 148 1.87 4.60 25.84
N ASP A 149 1.61 3.29 25.88
CA ASP A 149 0.60 2.68 25.02
C ASP A 149 -0.80 3.15 25.42
N VAL A 150 -1.65 3.42 24.42
CA VAL A 150 -3.06 3.76 24.61
C VAL A 150 -3.88 2.50 24.29
N PRO A 151 -4.57 1.89 25.27
CA PRO A 151 -5.42 0.72 25.02
C PRO A 151 -6.53 1.03 24.02
N LEU A 152 -6.88 0.08 23.14
CA LEU A 152 -7.94 0.26 22.14
C LEU A 152 -9.29 0.65 22.75
N ALA A 153 -9.61 0.15 23.95
CA ALA A 153 -10.86 0.47 24.65
C ALA A 153 -10.95 1.94 25.10
N GLU A 154 -9.81 2.63 25.22
CA GLU A 154 -9.71 4.03 25.64
C GLU A 154 -9.36 4.96 24.46
N ALA A 155 -9.04 4.37 23.30
CA ALA A 155 -8.61 5.11 22.12
C ALA A 155 -9.77 5.90 21.51
N LYS A 156 -9.51 7.18 21.23
CA LYS A 156 -10.49 8.07 20.60
C LYS A 156 -10.54 7.80 19.09
N PRO A 157 -11.64 8.17 18.40
CA PRO A 157 -11.68 8.16 16.95
C PRO A 157 -10.55 9.00 16.35
N PHE A 158 -9.88 8.47 15.33
CA PHE A 158 -8.87 9.16 14.55
C PHE A 158 -9.45 9.62 13.21
N ASP A 159 -9.22 10.88 12.87
CA ASP A 159 -9.62 11.45 11.59
C ASP A 159 -8.63 11.06 10.49
N CYS A 160 -8.91 9.93 9.84
CA CYS A 160 -8.13 9.40 8.72
C CYS A 160 -8.32 10.20 7.41
N SER A 161 -9.24 11.18 7.35
CA SER A 161 -9.48 11.95 6.12
C SER A 161 -8.37 12.97 5.81
N ARG A 162 -7.53 13.27 6.81
CA ARG A 162 -6.44 14.23 6.70
C ARG A 162 -5.11 13.58 7.06
N THR A 163 -4.07 13.94 6.32
CA THR A 163 -2.70 13.55 6.67
C THR A 163 -2.09 14.64 7.55
N ALA A 164 -1.76 14.31 8.79
CA ALA A 164 -1.24 15.26 9.77
C ALA A 164 0.17 14.85 10.25
N LEU A 165 1.01 15.85 10.52
CA LEU A 165 2.29 15.60 11.20
C LEU A 165 2.05 15.30 12.68
N ARG A 166 2.79 14.32 13.22
CA ARG A 166 2.79 14.01 14.64
C ARG A 166 3.92 14.78 15.31
N HIS A 167 3.58 15.62 16.29
CA HIS A 167 4.59 16.26 17.11
C HIS A 167 5.28 15.21 18.03
N PRO A 168 6.61 15.22 18.19
CA PRO A 168 7.29 14.22 19.02
C PRO A 168 6.81 14.12 20.48
N LYS A 169 6.31 15.21 21.06
CA LYS A 169 5.69 15.20 22.40
C LYS A 169 4.43 14.34 22.49
N GLU A 170 3.68 14.17 21.41
CA GLU A 170 2.50 13.30 21.41
C GLU A 170 2.92 11.83 21.56
N THR A 171 4.00 11.42 20.89
CA THR A 171 4.57 10.08 21.06
C THR A 171 5.30 9.90 22.40
N LYS A 172 5.93 10.96 22.95
CA LYS A 172 6.77 10.85 24.16
C LYS A 172 6.05 11.17 25.47
N GLY A 173 4.89 11.83 25.41
CA GLY A 173 4.27 12.51 26.55
C GLY A 173 4.63 14.00 26.59
N GLN A 174 3.70 14.85 27.04
CA GLN A 174 3.87 16.31 27.06
C GLN A 174 4.99 16.76 28.00
N ASP A 175 5.18 16.03 29.11
CA ASP A 175 6.13 16.35 30.17
C ASP A 175 7.45 15.58 30.02
N TYR A 176 7.70 14.96 28.86
CA TYR A 176 8.94 14.19 28.63
C TYR A 176 10.17 15.12 28.62
N ASN A 177 11.03 14.96 29.63
CA ASN A 177 12.25 15.73 29.88
C ASN A 177 13.43 14.81 30.27
N ALA A 178 13.57 13.67 29.62
CA ALA A 178 14.71 12.79 29.90
C ALA A 178 15.97 13.29 29.17
N THR A 179 17.08 13.42 29.90
CA THR A 179 18.42 13.64 29.36
C THR A 179 19.23 12.37 29.58
N THR A 180 19.77 11.78 28.51
CA THR A 180 20.56 10.55 28.55
C THR A 180 21.94 10.79 27.96
N GLU A 181 22.96 10.13 28.50
CA GLU A 181 24.29 10.13 27.89
C GLU A 181 24.28 9.41 26.53
N PRO A 182 25.08 9.86 25.54
CA PRO A 182 25.25 9.13 24.28
C PRO A 182 25.74 7.71 24.56
N ASN A 183 25.12 6.73 23.89
CA ASN A 183 25.66 5.37 23.94
C ASN A 183 27.02 5.38 23.23
N SER A 184 28.08 4.86 23.86
CA SER A 184 29.48 4.91 23.39
C SER A 184 29.77 4.13 22.10
N LYS A 185 28.73 3.72 21.36
CA LYS A 185 28.76 3.04 20.06
C LYS A 185 28.41 3.97 18.88
N CYS A 186 28.47 5.28 19.05
CA CYS A 186 28.59 6.16 17.89
C CYS A 186 30.02 6.03 17.39
N CYS A 187 30.20 5.25 16.31
CA CYS A 187 31.46 4.91 15.69
C CYS A 187 32.48 6.06 15.72
N ASP A 188 33.60 5.83 16.40
CA ASP A 188 34.82 6.60 16.18
C ASP A 188 35.14 6.56 14.68
N GLY A 189 35.34 7.72 14.07
CA GLY A 189 35.39 7.91 12.62
C GLY A 189 36.39 7.00 11.88
N GLY A 190 35.91 5.83 11.45
CA GLY A 190 36.67 4.87 10.67
C GLY A 190 35.83 4.25 9.58
N GLY A 191 35.90 4.85 8.38
CA GLY A 191 35.54 4.22 7.11
C GLY A 191 34.05 4.04 6.82
N CYS A 192 33.41 5.08 6.29
CA CYS A 192 32.19 4.90 5.49
C CYS A 192 32.64 4.56 4.05
N TYR A 193 32.40 3.31 3.63
CA TYR A 193 32.48 2.88 2.22
C TYR A 193 31.15 3.15 1.53
#